data_AF-A0A7C6L4I9-F1
#
_entry.id   AF-A0A7C6L4I9-F1
#
_cell.length_a   1.000
_cell.length_b   1.000
_cell.length_c   1.000
_cell.angle_alpha   90.00
_cell.angle_beta   90.00
_cell.angle_gamma   90.00
#
_symmetry.space_group_name_H-M   'P 1'
#
loop_
_entity.id
_entity.type
_entity.pdbx_description
1 polymer ?
#
loop_
_entity_poly.entity_id
_entity_poly.type
_entity_poly.pdbx_seq_one_letter_code
_entity_poly.pdbx_strand_id
1 'polypeptide(L)'
;TEAEIISGEIMEHIGEEGIVDKLLALGIKTVVLTLGKRGCILKNKQIYLRAPAFAVKTVDTTGAGDTFCGALAAELSKGHNWNETLEFASAAAAICVTRMGAQPSIPTETEVYDFLKKTVNYSF
;
A
#
# COMPACT_ATOMS: atom_id res chain seq x y z
N THR A 1 5.30 -2.10 15.55
CA THR A 1 4.46 -1.57 14.47
C THR A 1 3.00 -1.92 14.74
N GLU A 2 2.03 -1.33 14.03
CA GLU A 2 0.61 -1.67 14.21
C GLU A 2 0.35 -3.17 14.01
N ALA A 3 0.95 -3.76 12.97
CA ALA A 3 0.79 -5.17 12.65
C ALA A 3 1.31 -6.10 13.77
N GLU A 4 2.43 -5.74 14.42
CA GLU A 4 2.98 -6.49 15.56
C GLU A 4 2.05 -6.42 16.78
N ILE A 5 1.47 -5.25 17.05
CA ILE A 5 0.51 -5.07 18.15
C ILE A 5 -0.74 -5.92 17.93
N ILE A 6 -1.28 -5.92 16.70
CA ILE A 6 -2.52 -6.66 16.38
C ILE A 6 -2.26 -8.17 16.33
N SER A 7 -1.13 -8.60 15.75
CA SER A 7 -0.79 -10.02 15.65
C SER A 7 -0.32 -10.64 16.97
N GLY A 8 0.14 -9.82 17.92
CA GLY A 8 0.76 -10.28 19.16
C GLY A 8 2.16 -10.88 18.95
N GLU A 9 2.78 -10.64 17.80
CA GLU A 9 4.04 -11.23 17.37
C GLU A 9 5.04 -10.14 16.94
N ILE A 10 6.33 -10.47 16.99
CA ILE A 10 7.41 -9.55 16.59
C ILE A 10 7.86 -9.90 15.17
N MET A 11 7.83 -8.93 14.26
CA MET A 11 8.13 -9.11 12.84
C MET A 11 9.57 -9.56 12.61
N GLU A 12 10.50 -9.13 13.45
CA GLU A 12 11.90 -9.59 13.40
C GLU A 12 12.04 -11.10 13.62
N HIS A 13 11.16 -11.72 14.42
CA HIS A 13 11.23 -13.15 14.75
C HIS A 13 10.60 -14.04 13.68
N ILE A 14 9.47 -13.61 13.11
CA ILE A 14 8.66 -14.46 12.22
C ILE A 14 8.60 -13.95 10.77
N GLY A 15 9.23 -12.81 10.49
CA GLY A 15 9.23 -12.17 9.19
C GLY A 15 7.90 -11.50 8.82
N GLU A 16 7.92 -10.76 7.72
CA GLU A 16 6.74 -10.05 7.18
C GLU A 16 5.61 -11.02 6.83
N GLU A 17 5.94 -12.15 6.21
CA GLU A 17 4.95 -13.18 5.85
C GLU A 17 4.36 -13.87 7.08
N GLY A 18 5.17 -14.14 8.11
CA GLY A 18 4.69 -14.71 9.37
C GLY A 18 3.69 -13.80 10.07
N ILE A 19 3.94 -12.48 10.07
CA ILE A 19 2.99 -11.49 10.61
C ILE A 19 1.67 -11.53 9.84
N VAL A 20 1.74 -11.56 8.50
CA VAL A 20 0.54 -11.66 7.65
C VAL A 20 -0.24 -12.94 7.95
N ASP A 21 0.43 -14.08 8.10
CA ASP A 21 -0.20 -15.36 8.42
C ASP A 21 -0.86 -15.37 9.80
N LYS A 22 -0.24 -14.74 10.78
CA LYS A 22 -0.82 -14.56 12.12
C LYS A 22 -2.08 -13.72 12.07
N LEU A 23 -2.07 -12.61 11.32
CA LEU A 23 -3.25 -11.77 11.14
C LEU A 23 -4.40 -12.52 10.43
N LEU A 24 -4.10 -13.33 9.41
CA LEU A 24 -5.09 -14.18 8.76
C LEU A 24 -5.66 -15.26 9.71
N ALA A 25 -4.82 -15.82 10.58
CA ALA A 25 -5.24 -16.81 11.59
C ALA A 25 -6.21 -16.23 12.64
N LEU A 26 -6.25 -14.90 12.82
CA LEU A 26 -7.25 -14.21 13.64
C LEU A 26 -8.64 -14.12 12.98
N GLY A 27 -8.81 -14.64 11.76
CA GLY A 27 -10.08 -14.64 11.02
C GLY A 27 -10.23 -13.48 10.03
N ILE A 28 -9.19 -12.65 9.85
CA ILE A 28 -9.16 -11.60 8.84
C ILE A 28 -9.14 -12.24 7.44
N LYS A 29 -9.98 -11.74 6.52
CA LYS A 29 -10.15 -12.35 5.18
C LYS A 29 -9.04 -11.96 4.20
N THR A 30 -8.59 -10.71 4.29
CA THR A 30 -7.56 -10.12 3.44
C THR A 30 -6.71 -9.19 4.28
N VAL A 31 -5.39 -9.33 4.19
CA VAL A 31 -4.41 -8.47 4.85
C VAL A 31 -3.63 -7.73 3.79
N VAL A 32 -3.51 -6.41 3.93
CA VAL A 32 -2.56 -5.58 3.18
C VAL A 32 -1.59 -4.98 4.21
N LEU A 33 -0.35 -5.44 4.21
CA LEU A 33 0.70 -4.99 5.11
C LEU A 33 1.61 -4.01 4.39
N THR A 34 1.59 -2.74 4.79
CA THR A 34 2.52 -1.72 4.28
C THR A 34 3.88 -1.86 4.96
N LEU A 35 4.95 -1.69 4.18
CA LEU A 35 6.35 -1.89 4.59
C LEU A 35 7.23 -0.66 4.30
N GLY A 36 6.60 0.51 4.19
CA GLY A 36 7.25 1.77 3.83
C GLY A 36 7.99 1.67 2.50
N LYS A 37 9.28 1.99 2.48
CA LYS A 37 10.13 1.92 1.29
C LYS A 37 10.26 0.53 0.65
N ARG A 38 9.84 -0.54 1.35
CA ARG A 38 9.83 -1.90 0.83
C ARG A 38 8.53 -2.26 0.09
N GLY A 39 7.56 -1.34 0.06
CA GLY A 39 6.29 -1.53 -0.63
C GLY A 39 5.22 -2.13 0.27
N CYS A 40 4.48 -3.12 -0.21
CA CYS A 40 3.45 -3.80 0.57
C CYS A 40 3.31 -5.28 0.20
N ILE A 41 2.69 -6.04 1.12
CA ILE A 41 2.26 -7.43 0.90
C ILE A 41 0.74 -7.46 0.98
N LEU A 42 0.09 -8.12 0.04
CA LEU A 42 -1.30 -8.53 0.14
C LEU A 42 -1.40 -10.04 0.24
N LYS A 43 -2.19 -10.54 1.19
CA LYS A 43 -2.53 -11.96 1.27
C LYS A 43 -4.00 -12.15 1.63
N ASN A 44 -4.65 -13.06 0.92
CA ASN A 44 -5.95 -13.61 1.25
C ASN A 44 -5.96 -15.11 0.90
N LYS A 45 -7.14 -15.75 0.93
CA LYS A 45 -7.27 -17.19 0.63
C LYS A 45 -6.84 -17.61 -0.79
N GLN A 46 -6.83 -16.68 -1.75
CA GLN A 46 -6.63 -16.96 -3.17
C GLN A 46 -5.34 -16.33 -3.70
N ILE A 47 -4.90 -15.24 -3.07
CA ILE A 47 -3.91 -14.32 -3.64
C ILE A 47 -2.83 -14.05 -2.60
N TYR A 48 -1.59 -14.11 -3.06
CA TYR A 48 -0.42 -13.55 -2.39
C TYR A 48 0.29 -12.64 -3.39
N LEU A 49 0.46 -11.37 -3.04
CA LEU A 49 1.14 -10.38 -3.87
C LEU A 49 2.13 -9.61 -3.02
N ARG A 50 3.28 -9.30 -3.59
CA ARG A 50 4.25 -8.36 -3.03
C ARG A 50 4.52 -7.28 -4.05
N ALA A 51 4.07 -6.07 -3.75
CA ALA A 51 4.24 -4.92 -4.63
C ALA A 51 5.40 -4.05 -4.09
N PRO A 52 6.44 -3.76 -4.90
CA PRO A 52 7.51 -2.86 -4.48
C PRO A 52 6.98 -1.43 -4.32
N ALA A 53 7.66 -0.62 -3.49
CA ALA A 53 7.38 0.81 -3.43
C ALA A 53 7.99 1.52 -4.65
N PHE A 54 7.35 2.60 -5.09
CA PHE A 54 7.94 3.49 -6.09
C PHE A 54 9.08 4.30 -5.49
N ALA A 55 10.22 4.32 -6.17
CA ALA A 55 11.39 5.08 -5.76
C ALA A 55 11.17 6.58 -6.04
N VAL A 56 11.01 7.36 -4.98
CA VAL A 56 10.80 8.81 -5.03
C VAL A 56 11.67 9.53 -4.00
N LYS A 57 11.91 10.83 -4.20
CA LYS A 57 12.57 11.66 -3.19
C LYS A 57 11.55 12.08 -2.13
N THR A 58 11.64 11.47 -0.96
CA THR A 58 10.78 11.77 0.19
C THR A 58 11.06 13.16 0.77
N VAL A 59 9.99 13.90 1.07
CA VAL A 59 9.99 15.21 1.72
C VAL A 59 9.34 15.12 3.10
N ASP A 60 8.14 14.56 3.19
CA ASP A 60 7.38 14.35 4.43
C ASP A 60 6.58 13.04 4.27
N THR A 61 6.49 12.23 5.33
CA THR A 61 5.74 10.95 5.27
C THR A 61 4.35 11.04 5.90
N THR A 62 4.01 12.21 6.42
CA THR A 62 2.72 12.46 7.06
C THR A 62 1.58 12.25 6.06
N GLY A 63 0.61 11.40 6.42
CA GLY A 63 -0.55 11.09 5.58
C GLY A 63 -0.32 10.04 4.49
N ALA A 64 0.88 9.44 4.40
CA ALA A 64 1.16 8.40 3.40
C ALA A 64 0.28 7.16 3.58
N GLY A 65 0.10 6.71 4.83
CA GLY A 65 -0.78 5.59 5.17
C GLY A 65 -2.24 5.89 4.86
N ASP A 66 -2.72 7.08 5.23
CA ASP A 66 -4.09 7.52 4.94
C ASP A 66 -4.34 7.62 3.43
N THR A 67 -3.38 8.17 2.69
CA THR A 67 -3.43 8.27 1.22
C THR A 67 -3.46 6.87 0.58
N PHE A 68 -2.61 5.95 1.04
CA PHE A 68 -2.60 4.57 0.57
C PHE A 68 -3.97 3.90 0.80
N CYS A 69 -4.49 3.97 2.03
CA CYS A 69 -5.78 3.37 2.39
C CYS A 69 -6.95 3.97 1.61
N GLY A 70 -6.98 5.30 1.45
CA GLY A 70 -8.01 6.00 0.68
C GLY A 70 -7.99 5.63 -0.80
N ALA A 71 -6.80 5.60 -1.41
CA ALA A 71 -6.62 5.20 -2.80
C ALA A 71 -6.96 3.72 -3.03
N LEU A 72 -6.54 2.83 -2.11
CA LEU A 72 -6.89 1.40 -2.15
C LEU A 72 -8.41 1.20 -2.11
N ALA A 73 -9.11 1.87 -1.18
CA ALA A 73 -10.55 1.79 -1.06
C ALA A 73 -11.27 2.33 -2.31
N ALA A 74 -10.77 3.43 -2.89
CA ALA A 74 -11.32 4.02 -4.11
C ALA A 74 -11.22 3.06 -5.30
N GLU A 75 -10.07 2.44 -5.54
CA GLU A 75 -9.89 1.51 -6.66
C GLU A 75 -10.67 0.21 -6.48
N LEU A 76 -10.74 -0.32 -5.25
CA LEU A 76 -11.59 -1.48 -4.96
C LEU A 76 -13.06 -1.21 -5.26
N SER A 77 -13.54 0.02 -5.00
CA SER A 77 -14.92 0.40 -5.30
C SER A 77 -15.24 0.45 -6.80
N LYS A 78 -14.21 0.59 -7.65
CA LYS A 78 -14.31 0.57 -9.12
C LYS A 78 -14.29 -0.85 -9.69
N GLY A 79 -14.03 -1.86 -8.87
CA GLY A 79 -13.97 -3.26 -9.29
C GLY A 79 -12.65 -3.66 -9.97
N HIS A 80 -11.59 -2.86 -9.83
CA HIS A 80 -10.26 -3.21 -10.30
C HIS A 80 -9.70 -4.42 -9.57
N ASN A 81 -8.76 -5.13 -10.21
CA ASN A 81 -8.12 -6.26 -9.58
C ASN A 81 -7.08 -5.83 -8.54
N TRP A 82 -6.61 -6.77 -7.71
CA TRP A 82 -5.69 -6.45 -6.62
C TRP A 82 -4.32 -5.90 -7.08
N ASN A 83 -3.80 -6.30 -8.24
CA ASN A 83 -2.53 -5.75 -8.73
C ASN A 83 -2.70 -4.26 -9.05
N GLU A 84 -3.69 -3.93 -9.87
CA GLU A 84 -4.00 -2.55 -10.27
C GLU A 84 -4.29 -1.67 -9.04
N THR A 85 -5.09 -2.19 -8.11
CA THR A 85 -5.45 -1.48 -6.89
C THR A 85 -4.23 -1.19 -6.02
N LEU A 86 -3.33 -2.17 -5.82
CA LEU A 86 -2.11 -1.98 -5.03
C LEU A 86 -1.11 -1.04 -5.71
N GLU A 87 -0.97 -1.12 -7.04
CA GLU A 87 -0.11 -0.21 -7.80
C GLU A 87 -0.60 1.22 -7.70
N PHE A 88 -1.91 1.46 -7.89
CA PHE A 88 -2.51 2.78 -7.75
C PHE A 88 -2.36 3.34 -6.33
N ALA A 89 -2.66 2.55 -5.30
CA ALA A 89 -2.51 2.97 -3.91
C ALA A 89 -1.05 3.28 -3.56
N SER A 90 -0.11 2.46 -4.06
CA SER A 90 1.32 2.68 -3.86
C SER A 90 1.81 3.94 -4.57
N ALA A 91 1.31 4.23 -5.78
CA ALA A 91 1.62 5.44 -6.52
C ALA A 91 1.08 6.69 -5.82
N ALA A 92 -0.16 6.64 -5.32
CA ALA A 92 -0.76 7.72 -4.56
C ALA A 92 0.07 8.05 -3.30
N ALA A 93 0.46 7.02 -2.53
CA ALA A 93 1.34 7.19 -1.37
C ALA A 93 2.72 7.73 -1.76
N ALA A 94 3.29 7.24 -2.86
CA ALA A 94 4.58 7.73 -3.36
C ALA A 94 4.54 9.21 -3.73
N ILE A 95 3.48 9.70 -4.38
CA ILE A 95 3.32 11.13 -4.68
C ILE A 95 3.13 11.93 -3.38
N CYS A 96 2.28 11.45 -2.48
CA CYS A 96 2.03 12.08 -1.18
C CYS A 96 3.33 12.35 -0.43
N VAL A 97 4.24 11.36 -0.36
CA VAL A 97 5.50 11.54 0.38
C VAL A 97 6.49 12.52 -0.25
N THR A 98 6.22 13.03 -1.46
CA THR A 98 7.04 14.07 -2.11
C THR A 98 6.59 15.50 -1.78
N ARG A 99 5.51 15.66 -1.00
CA ARG A 99 4.88 16.95 -0.66
C ARG A 99 4.85 17.12 0.86
N MET A 100 4.69 18.36 1.33
CA MET A 100 4.63 18.68 2.76
C MET A 100 3.20 18.58 3.29
N GLY A 101 3.04 18.02 4.50
CA GLY A 101 1.76 17.97 5.22
C GLY A 101 0.86 16.77 4.87
N ALA A 102 -0.21 16.58 5.64
CA ALA A 102 -1.16 15.47 5.48
C ALA A 102 -2.14 15.70 4.31
N GLN A 103 -3.33 16.26 4.57
CA GLN A 103 -4.35 16.48 3.54
C GLN A 103 -3.85 17.25 2.29
N PRO A 104 -2.99 18.28 2.39
CA PRO A 104 -2.48 19.00 1.21
C PRO A 104 -1.57 18.16 0.31
N SER A 105 -1.01 17.05 0.81
CA SER A 105 -0.13 16.17 0.01
C SER A 105 -0.89 15.10 -0.77
N ILE A 106 -2.17 14.86 -0.47
CA ILE A 106 -2.98 13.84 -1.14
C ILE A 106 -3.09 14.20 -2.64
N PRO A 107 -2.67 13.31 -3.56
CA PRO A 107 -2.75 13.57 -4.99
C PRO A 107 -4.18 13.41 -5.51
N THR A 108 -4.45 14.06 -6.64
CA THR A 108 -5.62 13.78 -7.45
C THR A 108 -5.47 12.46 -8.21
N GLU A 109 -6.58 11.85 -8.59
CA GLU A 109 -6.59 10.62 -9.39
C GLU A 109 -5.79 10.76 -10.71
N THR A 110 -5.95 11.90 -11.40
CA THR A 110 -5.21 12.19 -12.63
C THR A 110 -3.69 12.18 -12.42
N GLU A 111 -3.22 12.76 -11.31
CA GLU A 111 -1.79 12.76 -10.97
C GLU A 111 -1.27 11.34 -10.72
N VAL A 112 -2.08 10.48 -10.10
CA VAL A 112 -1.70 9.08 -9.86
C VAL A 112 -1.56 8.32 -11.19
N TYR A 113 -2.52 8.45 -12.10
CA TYR A 113 -2.42 7.78 -13.41
C TYR A 113 -1.28 8.34 -14.25
N ASP A 114 -1.05 9.65 -14.23
CA ASP A 114 0.07 10.26 -14.95
C ASP A 114 1.43 9.86 -14.39
N PHE A 115 1.50 9.61 -13.08
CA PHE A 115 2.67 9.01 -12.45
C PHE A 115 2.87 7.55 -12.92
N LEU A 116 1.82 6.73 -12.86
CA LEU A 116 1.88 5.33 -13.28
C LEU A 116 2.32 5.18 -14.75
N LYS A 117 1.81 5.98 -15.69
CA LYS A 117 2.23 5.96 -17.10
C LYS A 117 3.73 6.22 -17.29
N LYS A 118 4.34 7.02 -16.42
CA LYS A 118 5.76 7.39 -16.51
C LYS A 118 6.66 6.32 -15.88
N THR A 119 6.13 5.55 -14.94
CA THR A 119 6.91 4.65 -14.09
C THR A 119 6.67 3.18 -14.41
N VAL A 120 5.55 2.87 -15.05
CA VAL A 120 5.11 1.53 -15.45
C VAL A 120 4.58 1.64 -16.89
N ASN A 121 4.75 0.62 -17.73
CA ASN A 121 4.08 0.55 -19.04
C ASN A 121 2.57 0.26 -18.85
N TYR A 122 1.89 1.13 -18.10
CA TYR A 122 0.49 1.01 -17.72
C TYR A 122 -0.38 1.37 -18.93
N SER A 123 -1.18 0.43 -19.43
CA SER A 123 -2.09 0.61 -20.58
C SER A 123 -3.54 0.58 -20.10
N PHE A 124 -4.39 1.47 -20.61
CA PHE A 124 -5.84 1.51 -20.33
C PHE A 124 -6.63 0.61 -21.27
#